data_AF-A0A7G3ZAB0-F1
#
_entry.id   AF-A0A7G3ZAB0-F1
#
_cell.length_a   1.000
_cell.length_b   1.000
_cell.length_c   1.000
_cell.angle_alpha   90.00
_cell.angle_beta   90.00
_cell.angle_gamma   90.00
#
_symmetry.space_group_name_H-M   'P 1'
#
loop_
_entity.id
_entity.type
_entity.pdbx_description
1 polymer ?
#
loop_
_entity_poly.entity_id
_entity_poly.type
_entity_poly.pdbx_seq_one_letter_code
_entity_poly.pdbx_strand_id
1 'polypeptide(L)'
;MKPIRALLQRIPKLLIVLTAFRLINAISTRTFFQADEFWQALEPAHYKAFGFGQLTWEWEYGLRSYAFPLIFEVAYRLVSAACFLCSILTWGLSACIASIAQHMLPDEKLSNIDALLRPIQELPTILEYNGVIYAPKAAMAVIAAVGEYYTVKFIQKLHIMTMEKSDDEKGMKLSQITKISTVLTLTNFFNCFLITRTFINSFELCLTSIALFYWDWTGGELIHGADFTKSLVVAIFACLQRPSNALIWLVLGFFLVCQLVERKGFPSLVYLLCKISSVLAAVTLFNCIIDYYFYGELVFPVFRFLKFNFTSPLSNFYGVAPWHFHLTQSVPILLGLNIPLFLYGLFIGSNKRNKPTQVIDPLKQIKTVILISLLSFSSLAHKEFRFLYPLQPLFTLISSFALLALAARHRIKSRTLNNLFWALPFVSVFAALFLNSFNEAGVVSVMNFLHNEPAIDSVGFIMPCHSTPWQSHLHRNDIEQLWAITCEPPLHLLNDPDAHEKLPNYMDESDYLYEDVPDFIYKNFPPLFRKNLRSPGKQYKYEWPEYLVIFEHLKNLYFDSLLKDSTYIEVARFFNSFTHWDSRRQGDVLVYQKINDK
;
A
#
# COMPACT_ATOMS: atom_id res chain seq x y z
N MET A 1 -25.31 6.54 28.52
CA MET A 1 -24.53 6.14 27.31
C MET A 1 -24.89 4.78 26.70
N LYS A 2 -25.63 3.86 27.39
CA LYS A 2 -26.27 2.70 26.74
C LYS A 2 -26.99 3.01 25.39
N PRO A 3 -27.71 4.14 25.22
CA PRO A 3 -28.32 4.47 23.93
C PRO A 3 -27.31 4.83 22.81
N ILE A 4 -26.08 5.27 23.14
CA ILE A 4 -25.05 5.60 22.14
C ILE A 4 -24.44 4.33 21.55
N ARG A 5 -24.23 3.27 22.36
CA ARG A 5 -23.83 1.96 21.84
C ARG A 5 -24.90 1.34 20.94
N ALA A 6 -26.18 1.43 21.33
CA ALA A 6 -27.29 0.92 20.51
C ALA A 6 -27.44 1.64 19.16
N LEU A 7 -27.23 2.97 19.11
CA LEU A 7 -27.22 3.74 17.86
C LEU A 7 -26.01 3.45 16.96
N LEU A 8 -24.87 3.09 17.56
CA LEU A 8 -23.65 2.74 16.82
C LEU A 8 -23.64 1.27 16.35
N GLN A 9 -24.52 0.41 16.88
CA GLN A 9 -24.56 -1.04 16.63
C GLN A 9 -25.30 -1.49 15.36
N ARG A 10 -25.78 -0.59 14.49
CA ARG A 10 -26.28 -0.97 13.16
C ARG A 10 -25.10 -1.35 12.22
N ILE A 11 -24.46 -2.49 12.50
CA ILE A 11 -23.37 -3.13 11.74
C ILE A 11 -23.95 -4.20 10.79
N PRO A 12 -24.64 -3.85 9.69
CA PRO A 12 -24.31 -4.64 8.49
C PRO A 12 -24.24 -3.81 7.20
N LYS A 13 -25.18 -2.88 6.98
CA LYS A 13 -25.37 -2.30 5.64
C LYS A 13 -24.24 -1.39 5.18
N LEU A 14 -23.71 -0.53 6.06
CA LEU A 14 -22.62 0.39 5.68
C LEU A 14 -21.33 -0.38 5.39
N LEU A 15 -20.94 -1.33 6.25
CA LEU A 15 -19.72 -2.10 6.04
C LEU A 15 -19.82 -2.93 4.76
N ILE A 16 -20.97 -3.58 4.48
CA ILE A 16 -21.18 -4.32 3.23
C ILE A 16 -21.02 -3.42 2.00
N VAL A 17 -21.60 -2.20 2.02
CA VAL A 17 -21.47 -1.24 0.92
C VAL A 17 -20.02 -0.80 0.73
N LEU A 18 -19.30 -0.50 1.82
CA LEU A 18 -17.89 -0.12 1.77
C LEU A 18 -17.04 -1.28 1.23
N THR A 19 -17.25 -2.50 1.71
CA THR A 19 -16.53 -3.71 1.26
C THR A 19 -16.79 -3.97 -0.22
N ALA A 20 -18.05 -3.92 -0.68
CA ALA A 20 -18.38 -4.12 -2.09
C ALA A 20 -17.71 -3.05 -2.97
N PHE A 21 -17.77 -1.78 -2.58
CA PHE A 21 -17.12 -0.69 -3.31
C PHE A 21 -15.59 -0.87 -3.36
N ARG A 22 -14.96 -1.23 -2.24
CA ARG A 22 -13.51 -1.41 -2.19
C ARG A 22 -13.02 -2.68 -2.89
N LEU A 23 -13.83 -3.74 -2.94
CA LEU A 23 -13.54 -4.91 -3.77
C LEU A 23 -13.57 -4.54 -5.26
N ILE A 24 -14.59 -3.81 -5.72
CA ILE A 24 -14.65 -3.33 -7.11
C ILE A 24 -13.43 -2.45 -7.42
N ASN A 25 -13.09 -1.51 -6.52
CA ASN A 25 -11.92 -0.66 -6.66
C ASN A 25 -10.63 -1.49 -6.79
N ALA A 26 -10.40 -2.42 -5.88
CA ALA A 26 -9.18 -3.25 -5.86
C ALA A 26 -9.06 -4.16 -7.09
N ILE A 27 -10.15 -4.80 -7.52
CA ILE A 27 -10.17 -5.67 -8.70
C ILE A 27 -9.98 -4.86 -9.99
N SER A 28 -10.47 -3.62 -10.03
CA SER A 28 -10.29 -2.71 -11.17
C SER A 28 -8.86 -2.15 -11.27
N THR A 29 -8.06 -2.25 -10.20
CA THR A 29 -6.65 -1.82 -10.21
C THR A 29 -5.80 -2.79 -11.03
N ARG A 30 -5.22 -2.28 -12.12
CA ARG A 30 -4.37 -3.01 -13.09
C ARG A 30 -2.98 -2.38 -13.26
N THR A 31 -2.67 -1.39 -12.43
CA THR A 31 -1.54 -0.49 -12.61
C THR A 31 -0.56 -0.57 -11.46
N PHE A 32 0.70 -0.28 -11.74
CA PHE A 32 1.73 -0.04 -10.75
C PHE A 32 1.73 1.44 -10.34
N PHE A 33 2.12 1.78 -9.11
CA PHE A 33 2.33 3.19 -8.73
C PHE A 33 3.72 3.42 -8.14
N GLN A 34 4.12 2.60 -7.16
CA GLN A 34 5.45 2.66 -6.57
C GLN A 34 5.91 1.26 -6.16
N ALA A 35 7.23 1.05 -6.17
CA ALA A 35 7.87 -0.22 -5.83
C ALA A 35 7.41 -0.77 -4.48
N ASP A 36 7.22 0.09 -3.48
CA ASP A 36 6.75 -0.28 -2.15
C ASP A 36 5.44 -1.08 -2.13
N GLU A 37 4.59 -0.93 -3.14
CA GLU A 37 3.33 -1.67 -3.25
C GLU A 37 3.57 -3.19 -3.29
N PHE A 38 4.63 -3.61 -3.96
CA PHE A 38 4.96 -5.02 -4.18
C PHE A 38 6.17 -5.43 -3.34
N TRP A 39 7.28 -4.71 -3.46
CA TRP A 39 8.57 -5.08 -2.88
C TRP A 39 8.65 -4.96 -1.35
N GLN A 40 7.76 -4.16 -0.74
CA GLN A 40 7.70 -3.99 0.72
C GLN A 40 6.49 -4.70 1.36
N ALA A 41 5.70 -5.45 0.57
CA ALA A 41 4.49 -6.12 1.06
C ALA A 41 4.26 -7.49 0.41
N LEU A 42 3.95 -7.50 -0.89
CA LEU A 42 3.53 -8.72 -1.60
C LEU A 42 4.68 -9.67 -1.91
N GLU A 43 5.85 -9.16 -2.28
CA GLU A 43 7.02 -9.97 -2.63
C GLU A 43 7.60 -10.71 -1.41
N PRO A 44 7.82 -10.07 -0.23
CA PRO A 44 8.25 -10.79 0.98
C PRO A 44 7.23 -11.84 1.45
N ALA A 45 5.93 -11.53 1.32
CA ALA A 45 4.86 -12.46 1.64
C ALA A 45 4.83 -13.65 0.67
N HIS A 46 5.03 -13.40 -0.63
CA HIS A 46 5.14 -14.42 -1.66
C HIS A 46 6.34 -15.33 -1.40
N TYR A 47 7.51 -14.73 -1.14
CA TYR A 47 8.75 -15.43 -0.79
C TYR A 47 8.55 -16.42 0.37
N LYS A 48 7.86 -16.02 1.45
CA LYS A 48 7.58 -16.93 2.57
C LYS A 48 6.48 -17.95 2.29
N ALA A 49 5.49 -17.62 1.49
CA ALA A 49 4.38 -18.52 1.20
C ALA A 49 4.81 -19.65 0.24
N PHE A 50 5.58 -19.32 -0.80
CA PHE A 50 5.92 -20.25 -1.89
C PHE A 50 7.39 -20.70 -1.89
N GLY A 51 8.28 -20.02 -1.16
CA GLY A 51 9.68 -20.40 -1.03
C GLY A 51 10.62 -19.89 -2.12
N PHE A 52 10.11 -19.08 -3.06
CA PHE A 52 10.89 -18.43 -4.12
C PHE A 52 10.44 -16.98 -4.33
N GLY A 53 11.33 -16.16 -4.90
CA GLY A 53 11.18 -14.70 -4.96
C GLY A 53 12.48 -13.99 -4.61
N GLN A 54 12.43 -12.67 -4.53
CA GLN A 54 13.58 -11.85 -4.17
C GLN A 54 13.22 -10.87 -3.06
N LEU A 55 14.09 -10.77 -2.05
CA LEU A 55 13.98 -9.77 -1.00
C LEU A 55 14.82 -8.55 -1.35
N THR A 56 14.33 -7.38 -0.96
CA THR A 56 15.15 -6.16 -1.03
C THR A 56 16.09 -6.09 0.17
N TRP A 57 17.12 -5.26 0.03
CA TRP A 57 18.13 -5.04 1.07
C TRP A 57 17.53 -4.63 2.43
N GLU A 58 16.36 -3.96 2.48
CA GLU A 58 15.71 -3.59 3.75
C GLU A 58 15.27 -4.79 4.56
N TRP A 59 14.84 -5.87 3.89
CA TRP A 59 14.48 -7.12 4.54
C TRP A 59 15.74 -7.85 4.98
N GLU A 60 16.78 -7.91 4.15
CA GLU A 60 18.04 -8.54 4.55
C GLU A 60 18.68 -7.85 5.78
N TYR A 61 18.58 -6.53 5.86
CA TYR A 61 19.07 -5.75 7.01
C TYR A 61 18.11 -5.73 8.20
N GLY A 62 16.88 -6.23 8.06
CA GLY A 62 15.88 -6.26 9.12
C GLY A 62 15.33 -4.89 9.51
N LEU A 63 15.14 -3.98 8.55
CA LEU A 63 14.60 -2.63 8.76
C LEU A 63 13.08 -2.57 8.82
N ARG A 64 12.39 -3.63 8.38
CA ARG A 64 10.93 -3.67 8.27
C ARG A 64 10.33 -4.69 9.22
N SER A 65 9.18 -4.37 9.80
CA SER A 65 8.40 -5.38 10.52
C SER A 65 7.58 -6.22 9.53
N TYR A 66 7.50 -7.52 9.79
CA TYR A 66 6.82 -8.47 8.92
C TYR A 66 5.30 -8.54 9.17
N ALA A 67 4.77 -7.82 10.15
CA ALA A 67 3.37 -7.95 10.54
C ALA A 67 2.37 -7.53 9.45
N PHE A 68 2.74 -6.60 8.56
CA PHE A 68 1.89 -6.25 7.41
C PHE A 68 1.97 -7.28 6.27
N PRO A 69 3.15 -7.69 5.76
CA PRO A 69 3.26 -8.80 4.80
C PRO A 69 2.61 -10.11 5.26
N LEU A 70 2.67 -10.43 6.56
CA LEU A 70 2.06 -11.65 7.12
C LEU A 70 0.57 -11.80 6.75
N ILE A 71 -0.16 -10.70 6.62
CA ILE A 71 -1.57 -10.71 6.20
C ILE A 71 -1.72 -11.31 4.79
N PHE A 72 -0.81 -10.93 3.88
CA PHE A 72 -0.81 -11.42 2.50
C PHE A 72 -0.22 -12.82 2.40
N GLU A 73 0.74 -13.18 3.25
CA GLU A 73 1.21 -14.55 3.35
C GLU A 73 0.07 -15.51 3.73
N VAL A 74 -0.75 -15.13 4.71
CA VAL A 74 -1.95 -15.91 5.07
C VAL A 74 -2.89 -16.04 3.87
N ALA A 75 -3.10 -14.96 3.10
CA ALA A 75 -3.90 -15.02 1.88
C ALA A 75 -3.32 -15.99 0.83
N TYR A 76 -2.00 -15.95 0.60
CA TYR A 76 -1.32 -16.88 -0.31
C TYR A 76 -1.38 -18.33 0.16
N ARG A 77 -1.18 -18.60 1.47
CA ARG A 77 -1.29 -19.96 2.02
C ARG A 77 -2.72 -20.51 1.89
N LEU A 78 -3.73 -19.67 2.05
CA LEU A 78 -5.13 -20.05 1.82
C LEU A 78 -5.39 -20.40 0.34
N VAL A 79 -4.79 -19.65 -0.60
CA VAL A 79 -4.82 -19.98 -2.03
C VAL A 79 -4.15 -21.32 -2.27
N SER A 80 -2.93 -21.53 -1.77
CA SER A 80 -2.19 -22.79 -1.92
C SER A 80 -2.97 -23.99 -1.36
N ALA A 81 -3.60 -23.84 -0.18
CA ALA A 81 -4.47 -24.87 0.38
C ALA A 81 -5.71 -25.16 -0.49
N ALA A 82 -6.35 -24.12 -1.05
CA ALA A 82 -7.46 -24.29 -1.97
C ALA A 82 -7.03 -24.99 -3.28
N CYS A 83 -5.83 -24.68 -3.78
CA CYS A 83 -5.25 -25.31 -4.96
C CYS A 83 -4.93 -26.78 -4.72
N PHE A 84 -4.39 -27.13 -3.55
CA PHE A 84 -4.16 -28.52 -3.15
C PHE A 84 -5.47 -29.33 -3.09
N LEU A 85 -6.55 -28.76 -2.56
CA LEU A 85 -7.86 -29.41 -2.58
C LEU A 85 -8.40 -29.54 -4.01
N CYS A 86 -8.22 -28.51 -4.84
CA CYS A 86 -8.61 -28.52 -6.24
C CYS A 86 -7.85 -29.60 -7.05
N SER A 87 -6.54 -29.77 -6.79
CA SER A 87 -5.72 -30.77 -7.49
C SER A 87 -6.15 -32.20 -7.16
N ILE A 88 -6.51 -32.49 -5.90
CA ILE A 88 -7.08 -33.79 -5.51
C ILE A 88 -8.39 -34.06 -6.26
N LEU A 89 -9.28 -33.09 -6.32
CA LEU A 89 -10.59 -33.23 -6.97
C LEU A 89 -10.45 -33.41 -8.48
N THR A 90 -9.62 -32.60 -9.13
CA THR A 90 -9.39 -32.65 -10.58
C THR A 90 -8.64 -33.91 -11.00
N TRP A 91 -7.69 -34.39 -10.20
CA TRP A 91 -7.04 -35.68 -10.41
C TRP A 91 -8.03 -36.84 -10.31
N GLY A 92 -8.86 -36.87 -9.25
CA GLY A 92 -9.88 -37.91 -9.07
C GLY A 92 -10.91 -37.92 -10.21
N LEU A 93 -11.38 -36.73 -10.63
CA LEU A 93 -12.28 -36.60 -11.77
C LEU A 93 -11.63 -37.07 -13.07
N SER A 94 -10.39 -36.68 -13.33
CA SER A 94 -9.65 -37.08 -14.52
C SER A 94 -9.43 -38.59 -14.58
N ALA A 95 -9.08 -39.22 -13.45
CA ALA A 95 -8.93 -40.66 -13.34
C ALA A 95 -10.25 -41.41 -13.59
N CYS A 96 -11.36 -40.91 -13.05
CA CYS A 96 -12.69 -41.48 -13.30
C CYS A 96 -13.08 -41.39 -14.79
N ILE A 97 -12.89 -40.23 -15.42
CA ILE A 97 -13.20 -40.02 -16.84
C ILE A 97 -12.32 -40.94 -17.70
N ALA A 98 -11.01 -41.00 -17.43
CA ALA A 98 -10.09 -41.88 -18.14
C ALA A 98 -10.50 -43.36 -18.01
N SER A 99 -10.90 -43.80 -16.81
CA SER A 99 -11.36 -45.17 -16.58
C SER A 99 -12.66 -45.49 -17.33
N ILE A 100 -13.64 -44.59 -17.34
CA ILE A 100 -14.89 -44.76 -18.09
C ILE A 100 -14.59 -44.82 -19.60
N ALA A 101 -13.74 -43.92 -20.08
CA ALA A 101 -13.40 -43.82 -21.48
C ALA A 101 -12.67 -45.09 -21.99
N GLN A 102 -11.79 -45.68 -21.18
CA GLN A 102 -11.16 -46.99 -21.46
C GLN A 102 -12.19 -48.12 -21.65
N HIS A 103 -13.33 -48.07 -20.97
CA HIS A 103 -14.37 -49.10 -21.09
C HIS A 103 -15.36 -48.83 -22.25
N MET A 104 -15.49 -47.58 -22.70
CA MET A 104 -16.56 -47.15 -23.61
C MET A 104 -16.07 -46.79 -25.02
N LEU A 105 -14.79 -46.46 -25.19
CA LEU A 105 -14.23 -46.00 -26.46
C LEU A 105 -13.27 -47.03 -27.06
N PRO A 106 -13.26 -47.20 -28.40
CA PRO A 106 -12.22 -47.96 -29.09
C PRO A 106 -10.85 -47.28 -28.96
N ASP A 107 -9.77 -48.08 -28.98
CA ASP A 107 -8.39 -47.66 -28.73
C ASP A 107 -7.92 -46.43 -29.55
N GLU A 108 -8.38 -46.29 -30.79
CA GLU A 108 -8.03 -45.12 -31.65
C GLU A 108 -8.49 -43.78 -31.06
N LYS A 109 -9.57 -43.75 -30.28
CA LYS A 109 -10.10 -42.52 -29.66
C LYS A 109 -9.51 -42.23 -28.27
N LEU A 110 -8.76 -43.16 -27.68
CA LEU A 110 -8.13 -42.96 -26.37
C LEU A 110 -7.08 -41.84 -26.39
N SER A 111 -6.36 -41.69 -27.51
CA SER A 111 -5.33 -40.65 -27.69
C SER A 111 -5.86 -39.21 -27.56
N ASN A 112 -7.16 -38.99 -27.77
CA ASN A 112 -7.79 -37.68 -27.64
C ASN A 112 -8.29 -37.37 -26.22
N ILE A 113 -8.23 -38.33 -25.29
CA ILE A 113 -8.72 -38.14 -23.91
C ILE A 113 -7.82 -37.16 -23.15
N ASP A 114 -6.50 -37.21 -23.36
CA ASP A 114 -5.58 -36.29 -22.67
C ASP A 114 -5.86 -34.83 -23.06
N ALA A 115 -6.21 -34.57 -24.32
CA ALA A 115 -6.62 -33.25 -24.78
C ALA A 115 -7.96 -32.80 -24.13
N LEU A 116 -8.89 -33.73 -23.88
CA LEU A 116 -10.16 -33.46 -23.19
C LEU A 116 -9.96 -33.21 -21.69
N LEU A 117 -8.99 -33.88 -21.06
CA LEU A 117 -8.70 -33.77 -19.63
C LEU A 117 -7.82 -32.57 -19.29
N ARG A 118 -7.02 -32.08 -20.23
CA ARG A 118 -6.10 -30.95 -20.03
C ARG A 118 -6.75 -29.73 -19.34
N PRO A 119 -7.94 -29.23 -19.74
CA PRO A 119 -8.57 -28.10 -19.05
C PRO A 119 -8.89 -28.40 -17.58
N ILE A 120 -9.26 -29.63 -17.25
CA ILE A 120 -9.54 -30.05 -15.86
C ILE A 120 -8.24 -30.10 -15.06
N GLN A 121 -7.17 -30.60 -15.67
CA GLN A 121 -5.85 -30.73 -15.06
C GLN A 121 -5.16 -29.38 -14.83
N GLU A 122 -5.44 -28.36 -15.67
CA GLU A 122 -4.88 -27.01 -15.56
C GLU A 122 -5.62 -26.11 -14.53
N LEU A 123 -6.83 -26.49 -14.11
CA LEU A 123 -7.63 -25.71 -13.15
C LEU A 123 -6.89 -25.34 -11.86
N PRO A 124 -6.12 -26.23 -11.20
CA PRO A 124 -5.38 -25.87 -9.98
C PRO A 124 -4.33 -24.79 -10.24
N THR A 125 -3.60 -24.85 -11.36
CA THR A 125 -2.58 -23.85 -11.74
C THR A 125 -3.23 -22.50 -12.04
N ILE A 126 -4.35 -22.50 -12.78
CA ILE A 126 -5.13 -21.28 -13.06
C ILE A 126 -5.67 -20.67 -11.75
N LEU A 127 -6.15 -21.50 -10.82
CA LEU A 127 -6.61 -21.06 -9.51
C LEU A 127 -5.48 -20.45 -8.68
N GLU A 128 -4.31 -21.07 -8.70
CA GLU A 128 -3.13 -20.60 -7.95
C GLU A 128 -2.69 -19.24 -8.46
N TYR A 129 -2.47 -19.11 -9.77
CA TYR A 129 -2.03 -17.85 -10.37
C TYR A 129 -3.02 -16.71 -10.11
N ASN A 130 -4.32 -16.92 -10.40
CA ASN A 130 -5.33 -15.90 -10.13
C ASN A 130 -5.45 -15.61 -8.63
N GLY A 131 -5.28 -16.62 -7.78
CA GLY A 131 -5.26 -16.45 -6.33
C GLY A 131 -4.11 -15.56 -5.87
N VAL A 132 -2.91 -15.73 -6.43
CA VAL A 132 -1.75 -14.86 -6.16
C VAL A 132 -2.06 -13.40 -6.53
N ILE A 133 -2.72 -13.15 -7.66
CA ILE A 133 -3.04 -11.77 -8.07
C ILE A 133 -4.17 -11.14 -7.25
N TYR A 134 -5.26 -11.88 -7.00
CA TYR A 134 -6.50 -11.31 -6.48
C TYR A 134 -6.72 -11.49 -4.97
N ALA A 135 -6.14 -12.50 -4.33
CA ALA A 135 -6.33 -12.71 -2.89
C ALA A 135 -5.75 -11.56 -2.04
N PRO A 136 -4.53 -11.03 -2.31
CA PRO A 136 -4.03 -9.87 -1.58
C PRO A 136 -4.86 -8.61 -1.81
N LYS A 137 -5.37 -8.41 -3.03
CA LYS A 137 -6.29 -7.31 -3.37
C LYS A 137 -7.58 -7.39 -2.56
N ALA A 138 -8.16 -8.58 -2.43
CA ALA A 138 -9.35 -8.81 -1.61
C ALA A 138 -9.08 -8.56 -0.12
N ALA A 139 -7.95 -9.05 0.41
CA ALA A 139 -7.54 -8.82 1.80
C ALA A 139 -7.40 -7.32 2.09
N MET A 140 -6.70 -6.58 1.24
CA MET A 140 -6.51 -5.14 1.40
C MET A 140 -7.82 -4.36 1.24
N ALA A 141 -8.72 -4.78 0.33
CA ALA A 141 -10.04 -4.18 0.18
C ALA A 141 -10.90 -4.31 1.45
N VAL A 142 -10.84 -5.46 2.13
CA VAL A 142 -11.53 -5.67 3.41
C VAL A 142 -10.94 -4.78 4.50
N ILE A 143 -9.61 -4.70 4.61
CA ILE A 143 -8.92 -3.82 5.56
C ILE A 143 -9.31 -2.36 5.33
N ALA A 144 -9.28 -1.90 4.08
CA ALA A 144 -9.69 -0.56 3.67
C ALA A 144 -11.14 -0.25 4.09
N ALA A 145 -12.07 -1.15 3.78
CA ALA A 145 -13.48 -0.98 4.15
C ALA A 145 -13.70 -0.92 5.67
N VAL A 146 -12.95 -1.72 6.44
CA VAL A 146 -12.97 -1.66 7.91
C VAL A 146 -12.40 -0.33 8.41
N GLY A 147 -11.27 0.13 7.88
CA GLY A 147 -10.66 1.41 8.24
C GLY A 147 -11.59 2.60 7.99
N GLU A 148 -12.24 2.63 6.83
CA GLU A 148 -13.23 3.67 6.49
C GLU A 148 -14.49 3.58 7.34
N TYR A 149 -14.96 2.37 7.62
CA TYR A 149 -16.09 2.16 8.52
C TYR A 149 -15.81 2.77 9.90
N TYR A 150 -14.60 2.56 10.43
CA TYR A 150 -14.17 3.17 11.68
C TYR A 150 -13.92 4.67 11.56
N THR A 151 -13.50 5.19 10.41
CA THR A 151 -13.47 6.64 10.14
C THR A 151 -14.86 7.27 10.28
N VAL A 152 -15.88 6.69 9.64
CA VAL A 152 -17.26 7.16 9.75
C VAL A 152 -17.77 7.08 11.19
N LYS A 153 -17.46 5.98 11.90
CA LYS A 153 -17.83 5.80 13.31
C LYS A 153 -17.15 6.80 14.23
N PHE A 154 -15.88 7.10 13.98
CA PHE A 154 -15.11 8.11 14.68
C PHE A 154 -15.76 9.49 14.51
N ILE A 155 -16.11 9.87 13.29
CA ILE A 155 -16.80 11.13 13.00
C ILE A 155 -18.15 11.21 13.70
N GLN A 156 -18.95 10.13 13.68
CA GLN A 156 -20.21 10.03 14.42
C GLN A 156 -20.01 10.24 15.93
N LYS A 157 -19.00 9.58 16.52
CA LYS A 157 -18.69 9.68 17.95
C LYS A 157 -18.37 11.12 18.34
N LEU A 158 -17.48 11.77 17.59
CA LEU A 158 -17.05 13.15 17.83
C LEU A 158 -18.21 14.14 17.65
N HIS A 159 -19.04 13.94 16.63
CA HIS A 159 -20.22 14.77 16.39
C HIS A 159 -21.19 14.75 17.59
N ILE A 160 -21.44 13.57 18.16
CA ILE A 160 -22.28 13.42 19.36
C ILE A 160 -21.65 14.13 20.58
N MET A 161 -20.33 14.18 20.66
CA MET A 161 -19.62 14.79 21.77
C MET A 161 -19.56 16.32 21.69
N THR A 162 -19.53 16.90 20.48
CA THR A 162 -19.33 18.35 20.28
C THR A 162 -20.63 19.15 20.06
N MET A 163 -21.75 18.53 19.68
CA MET A 163 -23.01 19.26 19.41
C MET A 163 -23.97 19.37 20.63
N GLU A 164 -24.85 20.39 20.58
CA GLU A 164 -25.94 20.60 21.55
C GLU A 164 -27.07 19.56 21.40
N LYS A 165 -27.68 19.17 22.53
CA LYS A 165 -28.67 18.10 22.60
C LYS A 165 -30.10 18.66 22.51
N SER A 166 -30.70 18.61 21.33
CA SER A 166 -32.16 18.51 21.18
C SER A 166 -32.47 17.08 20.70
N ASP A 167 -33.40 16.39 21.35
CA ASP A 167 -33.56 14.94 21.15
C ASP A 167 -34.08 14.58 19.75
N ASP A 168 -34.92 15.42 19.13
CA ASP A 168 -35.47 15.19 17.78
C ASP A 168 -34.47 15.53 16.65
N GLU A 169 -33.68 16.61 16.77
CA GLU A 169 -32.70 16.95 15.74
C GLU A 169 -31.49 16.00 15.75
N LYS A 170 -31.22 15.36 16.89
CA LYS A 170 -30.05 14.49 17.07
C LYS A 170 -30.06 13.28 16.15
N GLY A 171 -31.20 12.62 15.98
CA GLY A 171 -31.33 11.48 15.06
C GLY A 171 -31.13 11.90 13.60
N MET A 172 -31.69 13.04 13.23
CA MET A 172 -31.60 13.59 11.87
C MET A 172 -30.18 14.05 11.52
N LYS A 173 -29.54 14.83 12.40
CA LYS A 173 -28.16 15.31 12.23
C LYS A 173 -27.16 14.15 12.22
N LEU A 174 -27.37 13.11 13.03
CA LEU A 174 -26.53 11.92 13.00
C LEU A 174 -26.66 11.15 11.68
N SER A 175 -27.87 11.02 11.13
CA SER A 175 -28.04 10.41 9.80
C SER A 175 -27.35 11.23 8.71
N GLN A 176 -27.44 12.56 8.77
CA GLN A 176 -26.79 13.47 7.83
C GLN A 176 -25.27 13.38 7.90
N ILE A 177 -24.66 13.46 9.09
CA ILE A 177 -23.20 13.38 9.22
C ILE A 177 -22.66 12.03 8.76
N THR A 178 -23.42 10.95 8.95
CA THR A 178 -23.08 9.62 8.44
C THR A 178 -23.02 9.63 6.92
N LYS A 179 -24.07 10.13 6.27
CA LYS A 179 -24.12 10.23 4.80
C LYS A 179 -23.00 11.11 4.26
N ILE A 180 -22.78 12.27 4.88
CA ILE A 180 -21.72 13.22 4.50
C ILE A 180 -20.35 12.54 4.59
N SER A 181 -20.00 11.99 5.75
CA SER A 181 -18.70 11.35 5.94
C SER A 181 -18.49 10.15 5.03
N THR A 182 -19.51 9.31 4.81
CA THR A 182 -19.45 8.17 3.87
C THR A 182 -19.20 8.64 2.45
N VAL A 183 -19.89 9.69 1.97
CA VAL A 183 -19.65 10.21 0.62
C VAL A 183 -18.25 10.82 0.53
N LEU A 184 -17.86 11.71 1.45
CA LEU A 184 -16.56 12.37 1.40
C LEU A 184 -15.38 11.40 1.43
N THR A 185 -15.46 10.28 2.16
CA THR A 185 -14.41 9.24 2.16
C THR A 185 -14.41 8.41 0.87
N LEU A 186 -15.58 7.99 0.40
CA LEU A 186 -15.72 7.17 -0.81
C LEU A 186 -15.38 7.92 -2.08
N THR A 187 -15.45 9.26 -2.05
CA THR A 187 -15.34 10.08 -3.26
C THR A 187 -14.12 10.97 -3.23
N ASN A 188 -13.28 10.83 -2.21
CA ASN A 188 -11.96 11.42 -2.21
C ASN A 188 -11.07 10.68 -3.21
N PHE A 189 -10.52 11.43 -4.17
CA PHE A 189 -9.70 10.91 -5.28
C PHE A 189 -8.53 10.07 -4.76
N PHE A 190 -7.73 10.63 -3.86
CA PHE A 190 -6.52 9.98 -3.36
C PHE A 190 -6.84 8.72 -2.54
N ASN A 191 -7.91 8.78 -1.74
CA ASN A 191 -8.38 7.62 -0.99
C ASN A 191 -8.84 6.49 -1.93
N CYS A 192 -9.53 6.81 -3.05
CA CYS A 192 -9.86 5.82 -4.07
C CYS A 192 -8.64 5.27 -4.79
N PHE A 193 -7.66 6.13 -5.08
CA PHE A 193 -6.42 5.73 -5.72
C PHE A 193 -5.57 4.79 -4.84
N LEU A 194 -5.47 5.08 -3.54
CA LEU A 194 -4.43 4.48 -2.67
C LEU A 194 -4.93 3.44 -1.67
N ILE A 195 -6.14 3.57 -1.10
CA ILE A 195 -6.53 2.78 0.10
C ILE A 195 -6.57 1.26 -0.13
N THR A 196 -6.84 0.82 -1.36
CA THR A 196 -6.91 -0.62 -1.71
C THR A 196 -5.60 -1.18 -2.23
N ARG A 197 -4.60 -0.33 -2.49
CA ARG A 197 -3.24 -0.76 -2.83
C ARG A 197 -2.52 -1.23 -1.58
N THR A 198 -1.60 -2.16 -1.73
CA THR A 198 -0.88 -2.85 -0.66
C THR A 198 0.24 -2.00 -0.05
N PHE A 199 -0.04 -0.72 0.20
CA PHE A 199 0.86 0.16 0.93
C PHE A 199 0.66 0.04 2.43
N ILE A 200 1.79 -0.03 3.14
CA ILE A 200 1.79 0.04 4.61
C ILE A 200 1.17 1.36 5.13
N ASN A 201 1.23 2.47 4.39
CA ASN A 201 0.57 3.73 4.75
C ASN A 201 -0.97 3.60 4.74
N SER A 202 -1.53 2.79 3.83
CA SER A 202 -2.96 2.49 3.79
C SER A 202 -3.36 1.64 5.00
N PHE A 203 -2.52 0.70 5.40
CA PHE A 203 -2.71 -0.08 6.62
C PHE A 203 -2.62 0.79 7.88
N GLU A 204 -1.61 1.64 7.97
CA GLU A 204 -1.40 2.63 9.04
C GLU A 204 -2.61 3.55 9.20
N LEU A 205 -3.15 4.07 8.09
CA LEU A 205 -4.40 4.84 8.06
C LEU A 205 -5.58 4.05 8.65
N CYS A 206 -5.76 2.79 8.23
CA CYS A 206 -6.87 1.95 8.70
C CYS A 206 -6.77 1.69 10.21
N LEU A 207 -5.58 1.34 10.70
CA LEU A 207 -5.32 1.15 12.13
C LEU A 207 -5.53 2.44 12.92
N THR A 208 -5.05 3.57 12.41
CA THR A 208 -5.23 4.88 13.03
C THR A 208 -6.71 5.23 13.15
N SER A 209 -7.52 4.95 12.13
CA SER A 209 -8.97 5.16 12.14
C SER A 209 -9.67 4.33 13.23
N ILE A 210 -9.30 3.05 13.37
CA ILE A 210 -9.81 2.15 14.41
C ILE A 210 -9.45 2.68 15.79
N ALA A 211 -8.18 3.04 16.00
CA ALA A 211 -7.70 3.55 17.27
C ALA A 211 -8.37 4.88 17.65
N LEU A 212 -8.51 5.84 16.72
CA LEU A 212 -9.19 7.12 16.96
C LEU A 212 -10.65 6.94 17.39
N PHE A 213 -11.35 5.95 16.84
CA PHE A 213 -12.72 5.63 17.28
C PHE A 213 -12.76 5.16 18.74
N TYR A 214 -11.81 4.32 19.15
CA TYR A 214 -11.76 3.77 20.51
C TYR A 214 -11.08 4.69 21.53
N TRP A 215 -10.34 5.70 21.08
CA TRP A 215 -9.65 6.68 21.92
C TRP A 215 -10.57 7.38 22.93
N ASP A 216 -9.99 7.74 24.08
CA ASP A 216 -10.68 8.48 25.12
C ASP A 216 -10.71 9.99 24.85
N TRP A 217 -11.82 10.45 24.27
CA TRP A 217 -12.11 11.85 24.00
C TRP A 217 -12.74 12.59 25.20
N THR A 218 -12.90 11.93 26.36
CA THR A 218 -13.49 12.54 27.57
C THR A 218 -12.44 13.20 28.48
N GLY A 219 -11.16 13.10 28.13
CA GLY A 219 -10.07 13.69 28.90
C GLY A 219 -9.74 12.93 30.17
N GLY A 220 -9.88 11.59 30.16
CA GLY A 220 -9.39 10.73 31.25
C GLY A 220 -10.45 9.87 31.93
N GLU A 221 -11.75 10.06 31.65
CA GLU A 221 -12.82 9.37 32.38
C GLU A 221 -12.98 7.91 31.94
N LEU A 222 -12.53 7.57 30.72
CA LEU A 222 -12.70 6.24 30.14
C LEU A 222 -11.40 5.44 30.04
N ILE A 223 -10.30 5.93 30.64
CA ILE A 223 -8.98 5.26 30.60
C ILE A 223 -9.03 3.86 31.21
N HIS A 224 -9.92 3.59 32.16
CA HIS A 224 -10.10 2.28 32.77
C HIS A 224 -10.86 1.29 31.86
N GLY A 225 -11.54 1.79 30.83
CA GLY A 225 -12.37 0.98 29.95
C GLY A 225 -11.57 0.08 28.99
N ALA A 226 -12.22 -1.01 28.57
CA ALA A 226 -11.69 -1.90 27.53
C ALA A 226 -11.56 -1.21 26.16
N ASP A 227 -12.42 -0.23 25.87
CA ASP A 227 -12.36 0.53 24.61
C ASP A 227 -11.04 1.32 24.54
N PHE A 228 -10.62 1.98 25.62
CA PHE A 228 -9.30 2.64 25.64
C PHE A 228 -8.15 1.63 25.50
N THR A 229 -8.25 0.42 26.09
CA THR A 229 -7.25 -0.65 25.86
C THR A 229 -7.16 -1.02 24.39
N LYS A 230 -8.28 -1.20 23.68
CA LYS A 230 -8.29 -1.47 22.23
C LYS A 230 -7.60 -0.36 21.45
N SER A 231 -7.88 0.90 21.81
CA SER A 231 -7.21 2.05 21.20
C SER A 231 -5.70 1.98 21.37
N LEU A 232 -5.21 1.72 22.59
CA LEU A 232 -3.78 1.61 22.86
C LEU A 232 -3.12 0.46 22.10
N VAL A 233 -3.76 -0.72 22.09
CA VAL A 233 -3.25 -1.89 21.35
C VAL A 233 -3.05 -1.56 19.88
N VAL A 234 -4.08 -1.01 19.23
CA VAL A 234 -4.05 -0.68 17.80
C VAL A 234 -3.10 0.48 17.50
N ALA A 235 -3.09 1.52 18.34
CA ALA A 235 -2.20 2.67 18.18
C ALA A 235 -0.72 2.28 18.32
N ILE A 236 -0.37 1.53 19.38
CA ILE A 236 1.00 1.06 19.61
C ILE A 236 1.42 0.13 18.48
N PHE A 237 0.56 -0.81 18.08
CA PHE A 237 0.85 -1.70 16.96
C PHE A 237 1.14 -0.91 15.68
N ALA A 238 0.35 0.12 15.38
CA ALA A 238 0.58 0.99 14.23
C ALA A 238 1.91 1.78 14.34
N CYS A 239 2.30 2.24 15.53
CA CYS A 239 3.61 2.87 15.77
C CYS A 239 4.79 1.91 15.58
N LEU A 240 4.62 0.62 15.89
CA LEU A 240 5.65 -0.39 15.63
C LEU A 240 5.81 -0.67 14.14
N GLN A 241 4.72 -0.64 13.37
CA GLN A 241 4.80 -0.78 11.91
C GLN A 241 5.42 0.45 11.25
N ARG A 242 5.06 1.65 11.73
CA ARG A 242 5.59 2.92 11.26
C ARG A 242 5.80 3.89 12.45
N PRO A 243 7.06 4.14 12.85
CA PRO A 243 7.36 5.04 13.97
C PRO A 243 6.83 6.47 13.78
N SER A 244 6.64 6.92 12.54
CA SER A 244 6.03 8.20 12.20
C SER A 244 4.62 8.37 12.79
N ASN A 245 3.86 7.29 12.95
CA ASN A 245 2.51 7.35 13.51
C ASN A 245 2.49 7.81 14.97
N ALA A 246 3.61 7.67 15.69
CA ALA A 246 3.72 8.07 17.09
C ALA A 246 3.38 9.55 17.28
N LEU A 247 3.57 10.39 16.27
CA LEU A 247 3.29 11.83 16.34
C LEU A 247 1.83 12.13 16.67
N ILE A 248 0.88 11.36 16.12
CA ILE A 248 -0.55 11.51 16.41
C ILE A 248 -0.81 11.24 17.90
N TRP A 249 -0.28 10.12 18.39
CA TRP A 249 -0.55 9.64 19.74
C TRP A 249 0.21 10.40 20.82
N LEU A 250 1.40 10.92 20.52
CA LEU A 250 2.15 11.78 21.43
C LEU A 250 1.40 13.10 21.68
N VAL A 251 0.82 13.72 20.63
CA VAL A 251 0.02 14.94 20.78
C VAL A 251 -1.27 14.65 21.56
N LEU A 252 -2.02 13.60 21.20
CA LEU A 252 -3.25 13.24 21.93
C LEU A 252 -2.97 12.82 23.38
N GLY A 253 -1.89 12.07 23.60
CA GLY A 253 -1.42 11.64 24.91
C GLY A 253 -0.99 12.83 25.78
N PHE A 254 -0.33 13.83 25.19
CA PHE A 254 0.01 15.08 25.89
C PHE A 254 -1.24 15.79 26.41
N PHE A 255 -2.27 15.97 25.57
CA PHE A 255 -3.55 16.56 26.02
C PHE A 255 -4.19 15.75 27.15
N LEU A 256 -4.16 14.41 27.04
CA LEU A 256 -4.70 13.52 28.08
C LEU A 256 -3.96 13.67 29.41
N VAL A 257 -2.62 13.73 29.38
CA VAL A 257 -1.79 13.91 30.57
C VAL A 257 -2.01 15.29 31.19
N CYS A 258 -1.95 16.36 30.40
CA CYS A 258 -2.24 17.72 30.88
C CYS A 258 -3.60 17.79 31.57
N GLN A 259 -4.61 17.14 31.00
CA GLN A 259 -5.96 17.12 31.56
C GLN A 259 -6.04 16.39 32.91
N LEU A 260 -5.36 15.25 33.04
CA LEU A 260 -5.32 14.48 34.29
C LEU A 260 -4.54 15.24 35.39
N VAL A 261 -3.46 15.93 35.01
CA VAL A 261 -2.67 16.78 35.91
C VAL A 261 -3.49 17.97 36.39
N GLU A 262 -4.21 18.68 35.50
CA GLU A 262 -5.11 19.79 35.86
C GLU A 262 -6.21 19.34 36.84
N ARG A 263 -6.74 18.13 36.66
CA ARG A 263 -7.75 17.54 37.57
C ARG A 263 -7.16 17.01 38.89
N LYS A 264 -5.84 17.17 39.12
CA LYS A 264 -5.09 16.63 40.28
C LYS A 264 -5.27 15.10 40.44
N GLY A 265 -5.49 14.38 39.35
CA GLY A 265 -5.78 12.94 39.33
C GLY A 265 -4.52 12.08 39.32
N PHE A 266 -3.65 12.18 40.34
CA PHE A 266 -2.40 11.41 40.39
C PHE A 266 -2.60 9.88 40.28
N PRO A 267 -3.58 9.26 40.95
CA PRO A 267 -3.83 7.81 40.78
C PRO A 267 -4.21 7.43 39.34
N SER A 268 -5.00 8.27 38.66
CA SER A 268 -5.40 8.06 37.27
C SER A 268 -4.21 8.20 36.30
N LEU A 269 -3.27 9.11 36.60
CA LEU A 269 -2.03 9.26 35.84
C LEU A 269 -1.11 8.04 36.00
N VAL A 270 -0.90 7.55 37.23
CA VAL A 270 -0.12 6.33 37.48
C VAL A 270 -0.78 5.14 36.78
N TYR A 271 -2.11 5.00 36.89
CA TYR A 271 -2.84 3.95 36.18
C TYR A 271 -2.64 4.04 34.67
N LEU A 272 -2.74 5.24 34.08
CA LEU A 272 -2.50 5.47 32.66
C LEU A 272 -1.11 5.00 32.25
N LEU A 273 -0.06 5.38 32.99
CA LEU A 273 1.31 4.98 32.72
C LEU A 273 1.49 3.46 32.82
N CYS A 274 1.00 2.83 33.90
CA CYS A 274 1.05 1.37 34.05
C CYS A 274 0.31 0.64 32.92
N LYS A 275 -0.83 1.20 32.47
CA LYS A 275 -1.61 0.64 31.37
C LYS A 275 -0.89 0.78 30.03
N ILE A 276 -0.31 1.95 29.74
CA ILE A 276 0.49 2.15 28.53
C ILE A 276 1.69 1.21 28.53
N SER A 277 2.45 1.12 29.62
CA SER A 277 3.61 0.24 29.72
C SER A 277 3.26 -1.24 29.56
N SER A 278 2.17 -1.71 30.18
CA SER A 278 1.75 -3.11 30.06
C SER A 278 1.26 -3.46 28.65
N VAL A 279 0.48 -2.57 28.02
CA VAL A 279 0.05 -2.76 26.63
C VAL A 279 1.23 -2.68 25.66
N LEU A 280 2.15 -1.73 25.86
CA LEU A 280 3.35 -1.58 25.04
C LEU A 280 4.21 -2.85 25.08
N ALA A 281 4.46 -3.39 26.29
CA ALA A 281 5.20 -4.64 26.45
C ALA A 281 4.52 -5.81 25.73
N ALA A 282 3.20 -5.98 25.89
CA ALA A 282 2.45 -7.07 25.26
C ALA A 282 2.43 -6.97 23.73
N VAL A 283 2.19 -5.78 23.19
CA VAL A 283 2.12 -5.56 21.73
C VAL A 283 3.51 -5.68 21.09
N THR A 284 4.56 -5.19 21.78
CA THR A 284 5.94 -5.33 21.30
C THR A 284 6.35 -6.80 21.29
N LEU A 285 6.05 -7.56 22.35
CA LEU A 285 6.29 -9.00 22.39
C LEU A 285 5.59 -9.73 21.24
N PHE A 286 4.32 -9.41 20.99
CA PHE A 286 3.57 -9.97 19.86
C PHE A 286 4.23 -9.64 18.51
N ASN A 287 4.66 -8.39 18.31
CA ASN A 287 5.34 -7.99 17.07
C ASN A 287 6.69 -8.70 16.91
N CYS A 288 7.46 -8.83 17.99
CA CYS A 288 8.74 -9.55 17.98
C CYS A 288 8.56 -11.03 17.63
N ILE A 289 7.45 -11.68 18.05
CA ILE A 289 7.14 -13.06 17.65
C ILE A 289 6.94 -13.15 16.13
N ILE A 290 6.23 -12.17 15.54
CA ILE A 290 6.02 -12.13 14.09
C ILE A 290 7.34 -11.87 13.35
N ASP A 291 8.15 -10.93 13.83
CA ASP A 291 9.44 -10.62 13.20
C ASP A 291 10.40 -11.81 13.34
N TYR A 292 10.42 -12.50 14.49
CA TYR A 292 11.21 -13.72 14.70
C TYR A 292 10.79 -14.85 13.75
N TYR A 293 9.49 -15.02 13.51
CA TYR A 293 8.98 -15.97 12.53
C TYR A 293 9.53 -15.72 11.12
N PHE A 294 9.66 -14.46 10.71
CA PHE A 294 10.19 -14.12 9.40
C PHE A 294 11.71 -14.24 9.33
N TYR A 295 12.43 -13.57 10.25
CA TYR A 295 13.88 -13.44 10.20
C TYR A 295 14.62 -14.69 10.72
N GLY A 296 13.97 -15.53 11.54
CA GLY A 296 14.63 -16.67 12.21
C GLY A 296 15.56 -16.27 13.37
N GLU A 297 15.78 -14.98 13.56
CA GLU A 297 16.57 -14.39 14.65
C GLU A 297 15.80 -13.24 15.32
N LEU A 298 16.23 -12.85 16.53
CA LEU A 298 15.59 -11.76 17.26
C LEU A 298 16.02 -10.42 16.68
N VAL A 299 15.18 -9.87 15.80
CA VAL A 299 15.34 -8.54 15.21
C VAL A 299 14.37 -7.55 15.85
N PHE A 300 14.81 -6.31 16.04
CA PHE A 300 13.94 -5.20 16.43
C PHE A 300 13.93 -4.14 15.32
N PRO A 301 13.03 -4.28 14.32
CA PRO A 301 13.03 -3.42 13.13
C PRO A 301 12.91 -1.93 13.46
N VAL A 302 12.10 -1.57 14.47
CA VAL A 302 11.92 -0.17 14.90
C VAL A 302 13.25 0.47 15.29
N PHE A 303 14.12 -0.22 16.04
CA PHE A 303 15.41 0.33 16.44
C PHE A 303 16.39 0.42 15.27
N ARG A 304 16.41 -0.60 14.39
CA ARG A 304 17.24 -0.55 13.17
C ARG A 304 16.78 0.56 12.22
N PHE A 305 15.47 0.75 12.06
CA PHE A 305 14.86 1.83 11.29
C PHE A 305 15.21 3.21 11.85
N LEU A 306 15.08 3.42 13.17
CA LEU A 306 15.44 4.68 13.80
C LEU A 306 16.93 4.98 13.66
N LYS A 307 17.80 3.97 13.87
CA LYS A 307 19.24 4.10 13.64
C LYS A 307 19.49 4.51 12.18
N PHE A 308 18.97 3.77 11.21
CA PHE A 308 19.16 4.07 9.79
C PHE A 308 18.71 5.49 9.41
N ASN A 309 17.49 5.90 9.79
CA ASN A 309 16.91 7.16 9.33
C ASN A 309 17.46 8.41 10.05
N PHE A 310 17.86 8.29 11.32
CA PHE A 310 18.33 9.44 12.11
C PHE A 310 19.85 9.54 12.24
N THR A 311 20.58 8.42 12.15
CA THR A 311 22.04 8.43 12.34
C THR A 311 22.82 8.29 11.04
N SER A 312 22.17 7.94 9.92
CA SER A 312 22.86 7.82 8.63
C SER A 312 22.37 8.87 7.62
N PRO A 313 23.26 9.41 6.77
CA PRO A 313 22.88 10.32 5.69
C PRO A 313 22.08 9.66 4.58
N LEU A 314 22.00 8.32 4.56
CA LEU A 314 21.40 7.53 3.48
C LEU A 314 19.93 7.83 3.25
N SER A 315 19.20 8.41 4.21
CA SER A 315 17.82 8.85 3.98
C SER A 315 17.71 9.96 2.91
N ASN A 316 18.79 10.74 2.69
CA ASN A 316 18.86 11.73 1.61
C ASN A 316 19.03 11.12 0.21
N PHE A 317 19.47 9.86 0.11
CA PHE A 317 19.60 9.13 -1.15
C PHE A 317 18.28 9.06 -1.93
N TYR A 318 17.16 9.00 -1.21
CA TYR A 318 15.82 8.92 -1.78
C TYR A 318 15.24 10.28 -2.21
N GLY A 319 16.10 11.31 -2.33
CA GLY A 319 15.75 12.63 -2.81
C GLY A 319 15.27 13.59 -1.71
N VAL A 320 15.41 14.89 -2.01
CA VAL A 320 15.08 16.00 -1.10
C VAL A 320 14.00 16.88 -1.72
N ALA A 321 13.02 17.29 -0.91
CA ALA A 321 11.94 18.17 -1.34
C ALA A 321 11.90 19.48 -0.53
N PRO A 322 11.40 20.59 -1.09
CA PRO A 322 11.29 21.87 -0.37
C PRO A 322 10.45 21.78 0.91
N TRP A 323 10.69 22.68 1.88
CA TRP A 323 9.97 22.69 3.17
C TRP A 323 8.44 22.82 3.02
N HIS A 324 7.98 23.53 1.98
CA HIS A 324 6.57 23.79 1.74
C HIS A 324 5.84 22.66 0.99
N PHE A 325 6.54 21.60 0.58
CA PHE A 325 6.00 20.46 -0.19
C PHE A 325 4.71 19.88 0.38
N HIS A 326 4.65 19.69 1.71
CA HIS A 326 3.47 19.15 2.34
C HIS A 326 2.27 20.11 2.31
N LEU A 327 2.53 21.40 2.45
CA LEU A 327 1.50 22.44 2.41
C LEU A 327 0.95 22.64 1.00
N THR A 328 1.82 22.69 -0.01
CA THR A 328 1.44 23.05 -1.39
C THR A 328 1.11 21.87 -2.28
N GLN A 329 1.57 20.65 -1.94
CA GLN A 329 1.34 19.47 -2.76
C GLN A 329 0.63 18.36 -1.99
N SER A 330 1.19 17.90 -0.85
CA SER A 330 0.62 16.74 -0.15
C SER A 330 -0.80 16.99 0.38
N VAL A 331 -1.02 18.07 1.14
CA VAL A 331 -2.35 18.38 1.68
C VAL A 331 -3.38 18.59 0.56
N PRO A 332 -3.10 19.37 -0.51
CA PRO A 332 -4.01 19.48 -1.65
C PRO A 332 -4.35 18.14 -2.30
N ILE A 333 -3.37 17.25 -2.53
CA ILE A 333 -3.61 15.93 -3.13
C ILE A 333 -4.47 15.05 -2.21
N LEU A 334 -4.16 15.00 -0.91
CA LEU A 334 -4.91 14.20 0.08
C LEU A 334 -6.35 14.68 0.25
N LEU A 335 -6.58 16.00 0.22
CA LEU A 335 -7.92 16.59 0.32
C LEU A 335 -8.70 16.51 -0.99
N GLY A 336 -8.03 16.64 -2.14
CA GLY A 336 -8.66 16.71 -3.45
C GLY A 336 -9.75 17.79 -3.50
N LEU A 337 -10.97 17.41 -3.91
CA LEU A 337 -12.11 18.33 -3.97
C LEU A 337 -12.60 18.81 -2.58
N ASN A 338 -12.10 18.23 -1.48
CA ASN A 338 -12.52 18.61 -0.12
C ASN A 338 -11.78 19.84 0.42
N ILE A 339 -10.82 20.42 -0.32
CA ILE A 339 -10.02 21.58 0.14
C ILE A 339 -10.89 22.73 0.67
N PRO A 340 -11.94 23.22 -0.02
CA PRO A 340 -12.73 24.35 0.48
C PRO A 340 -13.45 24.03 1.79
N LEU A 341 -13.97 22.80 1.92
CA LEU A 341 -14.64 22.33 3.13
C LEU A 341 -13.65 22.22 4.30
N PHE A 342 -12.47 21.67 4.04
CA PHE A 342 -11.42 21.55 5.04
C PHE A 342 -11.00 22.92 5.58
N LEU A 343 -10.70 23.87 4.68
CA LEU A 343 -10.30 25.23 5.06
C LEU A 343 -11.39 25.94 5.87
N TYR A 344 -12.65 25.83 5.46
CA TYR A 344 -13.77 26.37 6.25
C TYR A 344 -13.88 25.69 7.63
N GLY A 345 -13.72 24.38 7.68
CA GLY A 345 -13.80 23.57 8.90
C GLY A 345 -12.70 23.89 9.94
N LEU A 346 -11.53 24.37 9.50
CA LEU A 346 -10.48 24.84 10.42
C LEU A 346 -10.96 26.00 11.31
N PHE A 347 -11.92 26.80 10.85
CA PHE A 347 -12.48 27.92 11.62
C PHE A 347 -13.71 27.56 12.46
N ILE A 348 -14.23 26.33 12.35
CA ILE A 348 -15.38 25.87 13.14
C ILE A 348 -14.94 25.52 14.57
N GLY A 349 -15.59 26.11 15.57
CA GLY A 349 -15.41 25.79 16.98
C GLY A 349 -16.45 24.83 17.54
N SER A 350 -16.19 24.31 18.74
CA SER A 350 -17.16 23.54 19.51
C SER A 350 -18.29 24.44 20.03
N ASN A 351 -19.55 24.08 19.78
CA ASN A 351 -20.71 24.95 20.00
C ASN A 351 -21.34 24.80 21.40
N LYS A 352 -20.64 24.23 22.39
CA LYS A 352 -21.17 24.06 23.74
C LYS A 352 -21.12 25.37 24.55
N ARG A 353 -22.30 25.81 25.01
CA ARG A 353 -22.49 26.91 25.98
C ARG A 353 -21.70 26.74 27.29
N ASN A 354 -21.52 25.50 27.74
CA ASN A 354 -20.59 25.18 28.83
C ASN A 354 -19.26 24.77 28.22
N LYS A 355 -18.34 25.74 28.08
CA LYS A 355 -16.98 25.47 27.62
C LYS A 355 -16.37 24.43 28.58
N PRO A 356 -16.12 23.17 28.15
CA PRO A 356 -15.16 22.38 28.89
C PRO A 356 -13.83 23.15 28.86
N THR A 357 -12.97 23.03 29.88
CA THR A 357 -11.66 23.69 29.90
C THR A 357 -10.99 23.59 28.52
N GLN A 358 -10.29 24.63 28.07
CA GLN A 358 -9.80 24.75 26.67
C GLN A 358 -8.95 23.54 26.19
N VAL A 359 -8.48 22.69 27.11
CA VAL A 359 -7.69 21.48 26.89
C VAL A 359 -8.56 20.28 26.45
N ILE A 360 -9.85 20.24 26.81
CA ILE A 360 -10.75 19.10 26.55
C ILE A 360 -11.32 19.12 25.13
N ASP A 361 -11.36 20.26 24.44
CA ASP A 361 -12.06 20.36 23.15
C ASP A 361 -11.46 19.41 22.10
N PRO A 362 -12.17 18.32 21.72
CA PRO A 362 -11.64 17.34 20.79
C PRO A 362 -11.25 17.94 19.44
N LEU A 363 -11.97 18.98 18.99
CA LEU A 363 -11.65 19.66 17.73
C LEU A 363 -10.33 20.43 17.80
N LYS A 364 -10.01 21.02 18.96
CA LYS A 364 -8.71 21.68 19.17
C LYS A 364 -7.58 20.66 19.17
N GLN A 365 -7.77 19.51 19.82
CA GLN A 365 -6.78 18.43 19.82
C GLN A 365 -6.50 17.94 18.39
N ILE A 366 -7.55 17.66 17.61
CA ILE A 366 -7.44 17.22 16.21
C ILE A 366 -6.70 18.25 15.34
N LYS A 367 -7.06 19.54 15.44
CA LYS A 367 -6.38 20.60 14.69
C LYS A 367 -4.90 20.72 15.09
N THR A 368 -4.60 20.50 16.37
CA THR A 368 -3.22 20.51 16.88
C THR A 368 -2.42 19.33 16.35
N VAL A 369 -3.00 18.12 16.32
CA VAL A 369 -2.38 16.94 15.68
C VAL A 369 -2.04 17.23 14.22
N ILE A 370 -2.97 17.78 13.45
CA ILE A 370 -2.74 18.13 12.04
C ILE A 370 -1.59 19.16 11.92
N LEU A 371 -1.63 20.23 12.72
CA LEU A 371 -0.62 21.29 12.67
C LEU A 371 0.78 20.76 13.00
N ILE A 372 0.91 20.05 14.13
CA ILE A 372 2.19 19.48 14.56
C ILE A 372 2.70 18.46 13.55
N SER A 373 1.83 17.62 13.01
CA SER A 373 2.21 16.66 11.95
C SER A 373 2.75 17.36 10.72
N LEU A 374 2.06 18.39 10.23
CA LEU A 374 2.51 19.17 9.08
C LEU A 374 3.86 19.82 9.33
N LEU A 375 4.07 20.44 10.50
CA LEU A 375 5.34 21.07 10.84
C LEU A 375 6.49 20.05 10.94
N SER A 376 6.27 18.93 11.61
CA SER A 376 7.28 17.88 11.78
C SER A 376 7.68 17.26 10.45
N PHE A 377 6.73 16.82 9.62
CA PHE A 377 7.06 16.23 8.32
C PHE A 377 7.63 17.26 7.33
N SER A 378 7.23 18.54 7.42
CA SER A 378 7.82 19.61 6.58
C SER A 378 9.29 19.90 6.90
N SER A 379 9.74 19.56 8.11
CA SER A 379 11.13 19.73 8.54
C SER A 379 12.09 18.63 8.05
N LEU A 380 11.56 17.49 7.57
CA LEU A 380 12.36 16.38 7.04
C LEU A 380 12.90 16.71 5.66
N ALA A 381 14.12 16.30 5.32
CA ALA A 381 14.69 16.52 3.98
C ALA A 381 13.92 15.73 2.90
N HIS A 382 13.79 14.42 3.11
CA HIS A 382 13.00 13.52 2.28
C HIS A 382 11.51 13.61 2.62
N LYS A 383 10.66 13.71 1.60
CA LYS A 383 9.21 13.90 1.76
C LYS A 383 8.43 13.10 0.72
N GLU A 384 7.32 12.53 1.18
CA GLU A 384 6.36 11.85 0.31
C GLU A 384 4.92 12.21 0.69
N PHE A 385 4.02 12.22 -0.29
CA PHE A 385 2.59 12.47 -0.05
C PHE A 385 2.00 11.51 0.99
N ARG A 386 2.48 10.27 1.01
CA ARG A 386 1.97 9.16 1.83
C ARG A 386 2.27 9.32 3.32
N PHE A 387 3.25 10.14 3.71
CA PHE A 387 3.59 10.37 5.13
C PHE A 387 2.44 11.00 5.92
N LEU A 388 1.63 11.85 5.26
CA LEU A 388 0.48 12.50 5.88
C LEU A 388 -0.81 11.68 5.75
N TYR A 389 -0.78 10.56 5.03
CA TYR A 389 -1.98 9.77 4.75
C TYR A 389 -2.71 9.26 6.00
N PRO A 390 -2.05 8.88 7.11
CA PRO A 390 -2.73 8.51 8.36
C PRO A 390 -3.61 9.63 8.95
N LEU A 391 -3.44 10.88 8.54
CA LEU A 391 -4.27 12.02 8.96
C LEU A 391 -5.59 12.14 8.19
N GLN A 392 -5.80 11.34 7.13
CA GLN A 392 -7.01 11.36 6.31
C GLN A 392 -8.34 11.28 7.11
N PRO A 393 -8.47 10.53 8.23
CA PRO A 393 -9.70 10.51 9.01
C PRO A 393 -9.97 11.86 9.69
N LEU A 394 -8.91 12.58 10.06
CA LEU A 394 -8.98 13.91 10.66
C LEU A 394 -9.38 14.95 9.61
N PHE A 395 -8.81 14.87 8.41
CA PHE A 395 -9.18 15.71 7.27
C PHE A 395 -10.66 15.53 6.88
N THR A 396 -11.10 14.28 6.82
CA THR A 396 -12.48 13.92 6.52
C THR A 396 -13.43 14.39 7.63
N LEU A 397 -13.03 14.31 8.90
CA LEU A 397 -13.82 14.82 10.03
C LEU A 397 -14.05 16.32 9.92
N ILE A 398 -12.98 17.11 9.72
CA ILE A 398 -13.08 18.57 9.63
C ILE A 398 -13.96 18.98 8.44
N SER A 399 -13.77 18.34 7.28
CA SER A 399 -14.57 18.57 6.08
C SER A 399 -16.04 18.20 6.27
N SER A 400 -16.32 17.11 7.00
CA SER A 400 -17.69 16.67 7.29
C SER A 400 -18.43 17.65 8.20
N PHE A 401 -17.74 18.19 9.21
CA PHE A 401 -18.31 19.18 10.13
C PHE A 401 -18.56 20.51 9.41
N ALA A 402 -17.64 20.91 8.51
CA ALA A 402 -17.79 22.07 7.63
C ALA A 402 -19.06 21.98 6.79
N LEU A 403 -19.24 20.87 6.08
CA LEU A 403 -20.40 20.69 5.21
C LEU A 403 -21.71 20.67 5.99
N LEU A 404 -21.73 20.04 7.18
CA LEU A 404 -22.90 20.04 8.03
C LEU A 404 -23.26 21.46 8.52
N ALA A 405 -22.26 22.25 8.93
CA ALA A 405 -22.46 23.63 9.37
C ALA A 405 -22.98 24.52 8.24
N LEU A 406 -22.43 24.39 7.03
CA LEU A 406 -22.89 25.11 5.84
C LEU A 406 -24.33 24.74 5.46
N ALA A 407 -24.65 23.45 5.48
CA ALA A 407 -26.00 22.95 5.19
C ALA A 407 -27.04 23.53 6.18
N ALA A 408 -26.69 23.62 7.47
CA ALA A 408 -27.54 24.22 8.48
C ALA A 408 -27.70 25.74 8.28
N ARG A 409 -26.60 26.46 7.99
CA ARG A 409 -26.59 27.92 7.83
C ARG A 409 -27.41 28.40 6.63
N HIS A 410 -27.30 27.71 5.50
CA HIS A 410 -27.96 28.11 4.25
C HIS A 410 -29.33 27.47 4.02
N ARG A 411 -29.87 26.75 5.01
CA ARG A 411 -31.15 26.01 4.92
C ARG A 411 -31.26 25.21 3.61
N ILE A 412 -30.15 24.65 3.14
CA ILE A 412 -30.11 23.92 1.88
C ILE A 412 -31.05 22.73 2.03
N LYS A 413 -32.13 22.70 1.23
CA LYS A 413 -33.05 21.56 1.22
C LYS A 413 -32.26 20.29 0.90
N SER A 414 -32.54 19.21 1.62
CA SER A 414 -31.89 17.89 1.43
C SER A 414 -31.85 17.41 -0.03
N ARG A 415 -32.81 17.84 -0.87
CA ARG A 415 -32.90 17.50 -2.29
C ARG A 415 -31.86 18.22 -3.18
N THR A 416 -31.55 19.49 -2.91
CA THR A 416 -30.54 20.26 -3.66
C THR A 416 -29.13 19.89 -3.21
N LEU A 417 -28.94 19.64 -1.90
CA LEU A 417 -27.70 19.08 -1.38
C LEU A 417 -27.41 17.74 -2.07
N ASN A 418 -28.42 16.86 -2.23
CA ASN A 418 -28.31 15.58 -2.93
C ASN A 418 -27.80 15.70 -4.37
N ASN A 419 -28.28 16.63 -5.20
CA ASN A 419 -27.89 16.67 -6.62
C ASN A 419 -26.45 17.21 -6.83
N LEU A 420 -26.05 18.26 -6.09
CA LEU A 420 -24.68 18.76 -6.11
C LEU A 420 -23.71 17.77 -5.41
N PHE A 421 -24.22 16.94 -4.51
CA PHE A 421 -23.52 15.84 -3.82
C PHE A 421 -23.06 14.72 -4.75
N TRP A 422 -23.71 14.48 -5.89
CA TRP A 422 -23.40 13.32 -6.73
C TRP A 422 -22.45 13.65 -7.88
N ALA A 423 -22.45 14.89 -8.39
CA ALA A 423 -21.69 15.26 -9.58
C ALA A 423 -20.17 15.38 -9.34
N LEU A 424 -19.74 16.12 -8.31
CA LEU A 424 -18.31 16.33 -7.99
C LEU A 424 -17.61 15.04 -7.52
N PRO A 425 -18.23 14.26 -6.63
CA PRO A 425 -17.83 12.89 -6.32
C PRO A 425 -17.63 11.93 -7.49
N PHE A 426 -18.53 11.94 -8.48
CA PHE A 426 -18.44 11.00 -9.60
C PHE A 426 -17.19 11.24 -10.44
N VAL A 427 -16.86 12.52 -10.71
CA VAL A 427 -15.63 12.88 -11.45
C VAL A 427 -14.38 12.42 -10.72
N SER A 428 -14.34 12.62 -9.39
CA SER A 428 -13.21 12.22 -8.54
C SER A 428 -13.01 10.69 -8.50
N VAL A 429 -14.09 9.93 -8.32
CA VAL A 429 -14.04 8.46 -8.35
C VAL A 429 -13.69 7.95 -9.75
N PHE A 430 -14.31 8.50 -10.79
CA PHE A 430 -14.02 8.13 -12.17
C PHE A 430 -12.55 8.38 -12.53
N ALA A 431 -12.00 9.55 -12.19
CA ALA A 431 -10.60 9.87 -12.42
C ALA A 431 -9.66 8.91 -11.67
N ALA A 432 -9.96 8.59 -10.40
CA ALA A 432 -9.15 7.66 -9.62
C ALA A 432 -9.20 6.23 -10.20
N LEU A 433 -10.39 5.75 -10.57
CA LEU A 433 -10.56 4.43 -11.20
C LEU A 433 -9.88 4.37 -12.56
N PHE A 434 -10.00 5.42 -13.38
CA PHE A 434 -9.31 5.53 -14.66
C PHE A 434 -7.80 5.41 -14.48
N LEU A 435 -7.20 6.18 -13.55
CA LEU A 435 -5.77 6.09 -13.29
C LEU A 435 -5.36 4.72 -12.75
N ASN A 436 -6.17 4.08 -11.90
CA ASN A 436 -5.93 2.72 -11.41
C ASN A 436 -6.04 1.64 -12.49
N SER A 437 -6.68 1.92 -13.63
CA SER A 437 -6.87 0.95 -14.71
C SER A 437 -5.91 1.14 -15.88
N PHE A 438 -5.39 2.34 -16.12
CA PHE A 438 -4.64 2.67 -17.34
C PHE A 438 -3.23 3.20 -17.12
N ASN A 439 -2.99 4.07 -16.15
CA ASN A 439 -1.69 4.72 -16.01
C ASN A 439 -0.68 3.80 -15.32
N GLU A 440 0.47 3.55 -15.93
CA GLU A 440 1.49 2.58 -15.49
C GLU A 440 0.98 1.13 -15.48
N ALA A 441 0.16 0.76 -16.48
CA ALA A 441 -0.40 -0.59 -16.63
C ALA A 441 0.55 -1.58 -17.35
N GLY A 442 1.48 -1.07 -18.16
CA GLY A 442 2.35 -1.87 -19.03
C GLY A 442 3.29 -2.78 -18.24
N VAL A 443 3.82 -2.27 -17.13
CA VAL A 443 4.70 -3.02 -16.22
C VAL A 443 4.02 -4.16 -15.48
N VAL A 444 2.68 -4.14 -15.34
CA VAL A 444 1.89 -5.25 -14.82
C VAL A 444 1.53 -6.22 -15.96
N SER A 445 1.14 -5.66 -17.11
CA SER A 445 0.73 -6.44 -18.28
C SER A 445 1.85 -7.32 -18.83
N VAL A 446 3.10 -6.84 -18.80
CA VAL A 446 4.27 -7.63 -19.23
C VAL A 446 4.49 -8.86 -18.35
N MET A 447 4.21 -8.76 -17.04
CA MET A 447 4.35 -9.91 -16.13
C MET A 447 3.29 -10.97 -16.41
N ASN A 448 2.07 -10.55 -16.75
CA ASN A 448 1.01 -11.47 -17.18
C ASN A 448 1.37 -12.13 -18.52
N PHE A 449 1.99 -11.41 -19.45
CA PHE A 449 2.47 -11.98 -20.70
C PHE A 449 3.52 -13.07 -20.44
N LEU A 450 4.57 -12.74 -19.69
CA LEU A 450 5.66 -13.68 -19.35
C LEU A 450 5.18 -14.89 -18.54
N HIS A 451 4.15 -14.73 -17.70
CA HIS A 451 3.55 -15.86 -16.99
C HIS A 451 2.91 -16.88 -17.95
N ASN A 452 2.25 -16.40 -19.00
CA ASN A 452 1.49 -17.25 -19.93
C ASN A 452 2.37 -17.91 -21.01
N GLU A 453 3.63 -17.51 -21.14
CA GLU A 453 4.56 -18.16 -22.06
C GLU A 453 4.95 -19.56 -21.57
N PRO A 454 4.82 -20.61 -22.40
CA PRO A 454 4.83 -22.01 -21.95
C PRO A 454 6.19 -22.48 -21.43
N ALA A 455 7.28 -21.96 -21.98
CA ALA A 455 8.64 -22.24 -21.56
C ALA A 455 9.48 -20.98 -21.76
N ILE A 456 10.26 -20.63 -20.75
CA ILE A 456 11.22 -19.53 -20.82
C ILE A 456 12.50 -19.97 -20.11
N ASP A 457 13.62 -19.89 -20.80
CA ASP A 457 14.92 -20.22 -20.22
C ASP A 457 15.46 -19.03 -19.40
N SER A 458 15.30 -17.81 -19.91
CA SER A 458 15.87 -16.60 -19.30
C SER A 458 15.11 -15.31 -19.62
N VAL A 459 14.97 -14.44 -18.63
CA VAL A 459 14.35 -13.11 -18.74
C VAL A 459 15.24 -12.05 -18.11
N GLY A 460 15.52 -10.98 -18.85
CA GLY A 460 16.26 -9.83 -18.35
C GLY A 460 15.47 -8.53 -18.49
N PHE A 461 15.44 -7.74 -17.42
CA PHE A 461 14.80 -6.43 -17.40
C PHE A 461 15.88 -5.33 -17.43
N ILE A 462 16.09 -4.70 -18.59
CA ILE A 462 16.99 -3.54 -18.74
C ILE A 462 16.12 -2.28 -18.72
N MET A 463 15.84 -1.81 -17.51
CA MET A 463 14.98 -0.66 -17.21
C MET A 463 15.29 -0.17 -15.79
N PRO A 464 14.74 0.96 -15.31
CA PRO A 464 14.99 1.38 -13.94
C PRO A 464 14.56 0.29 -12.95
N CYS A 465 15.30 0.13 -11.86
CA CYS A 465 15.05 -0.91 -10.86
C CYS A 465 13.61 -0.88 -10.33
N HIS A 466 13.14 -2.05 -9.84
CA HIS A 466 11.82 -2.21 -9.23
C HIS A 466 10.66 -1.62 -10.07
N SER A 467 10.78 -1.68 -11.40
CA SER A 467 9.72 -1.18 -12.29
C SER A 467 8.55 -2.16 -12.45
N THR A 468 8.75 -3.44 -12.14
CA THR A 468 7.72 -4.48 -12.23
C THR A 468 7.45 -5.13 -10.87
N PRO A 469 6.27 -5.75 -10.69
CA PRO A 469 5.88 -6.43 -9.45
C PRO A 469 6.56 -7.79 -9.17
N TRP A 470 7.56 -8.18 -9.96
CA TRP A 470 8.35 -9.43 -9.79
C TRP A 470 7.52 -10.70 -9.60
N GLN A 471 7.93 -11.61 -8.70
CA GLN A 471 7.32 -12.92 -8.54
C GLN A 471 5.92 -12.87 -7.92
N SER A 472 5.59 -11.80 -7.19
CA SER A 472 4.21 -11.56 -6.75
C SER A 472 3.20 -11.37 -7.91
N HIS A 473 3.66 -11.28 -9.16
CA HIS A 473 2.81 -11.27 -10.37
C HIS A 473 3.28 -12.20 -11.49
N LEU A 474 4.57 -12.49 -11.59
CA LEU A 474 5.10 -13.46 -12.55
C LEU A 474 4.82 -14.89 -12.11
N HIS A 475 4.97 -15.17 -10.81
CA HIS A 475 4.70 -16.45 -10.17
C HIS A 475 5.25 -17.67 -10.94
N ARG A 476 6.56 -17.66 -11.21
CA ARG A 476 7.26 -18.73 -11.94
C ARG A 476 8.60 -19.06 -11.31
N ASN A 477 8.76 -20.31 -10.89
CA ASN A 477 10.01 -20.83 -10.31
C ASN A 477 10.84 -21.67 -11.29
N ASP A 478 10.38 -21.80 -12.53
CA ASP A 478 10.99 -22.61 -13.58
C ASP A 478 12.01 -21.83 -14.45
N ILE A 479 12.01 -20.49 -14.35
CA ILE A 479 12.94 -19.63 -15.10
C ILE A 479 14.29 -19.60 -14.38
N GLU A 480 15.33 -20.19 -15.00
CA GLU A 480 16.66 -20.31 -14.39
C GLU A 480 17.38 -18.96 -14.24
N GLN A 481 17.30 -18.10 -15.27
CA GLN A 481 17.98 -16.81 -15.28
C GLN A 481 16.98 -15.66 -15.37
N LEU A 482 16.47 -15.25 -14.21
CA LEU A 482 15.58 -14.11 -14.06
C LEU A 482 16.32 -12.98 -13.34
N TRP A 483 16.57 -11.85 -14.02
CA TRP A 483 17.33 -10.74 -13.46
C TRP A 483 16.82 -9.36 -13.91
N ALA A 484 17.12 -8.34 -13.11
CA ALA A 484 16.83 -6.94 -13.40
C ALA A 484 18.01 -6.06 -12.99
N ILE A 485 18.08 -4.86 -13.58
CA ILE A 485 18.98 -3.79 -13.15
C ILE A 485 18.66 -3.39 -11.71
N THR A 486 19.68 -3.31 -10.84
CA THR A 486 19.49 -3.00 -9.42
C THR A 486 19.67 -1.51 -9.12
N CYS A 487 19.31 -1.10 -7.90
CA CYS A 487 19.51 0.25 -7.38
C CYS A 487 19.74 0.18 -5.86
N GLU A 488 20.68 -0.68 -5.47
CA GLU A 488 21.00 -0.85 -4.05
C GLU A 488 21.60 0.45 -3.50
N PRO A 489 21.18 0.90 -2.31
CA PRO A 489 21.82 2.05 -1.69
C PRO A 489 23.26 1.69 -1.30
N PRO A 490 24.13 2.67 -1.06
CA PRO A 490 25.53 2.42 -0.73
C PRO A 490 25.67 1.95 0.73
N LEU A 491 25.32 0.69 1.00
CA LEU A 491 25.35 0.09 2.33
C LEU A 491 26.75 0.11 2.97
N HIS A 492 27.80 0.12 2.15
CA HIS A 492 29.18 0.26 2.60
C HIS A 492 29.47 1.62 3.26
N LEU A 493 28.66 2.66 2.98
CA LEU A 493 28.79 3.99 3.59
C LEU A 493 28.07 4.11 4.94
N LEU A 494 27.34 3.09 5.41
CA LEU A 494 26.55 3.16 6.66
C LEU A 494 27.38 3.51 7.91
N ASN A 495 28.63 3.07 7.94
CA ASN A 495 29.56 3.31 9.05
C ASN A 495 30.76 4.18 8.64
N ASP A 496 30.71 4.80 7.46
CA ASP A 496 31.79 5.63 6.94
C ASP A 496 31.68 7.05 7.54
N PRO A 497 32.72 7.59 8.21
CA PRO A 497 32.69 8.94 8.77
C PRO A 497 32.51 10.02 7.69
N ASP A 498 32.93 9.76 6.45
CA ASP A 498 32.86 10.69 5.32
C ASP A 498 31.61 10.44 4.44
N ALA A 499 30.64 9.66 4.93
CA ALA A 499 29.45 9.30 4.16
C ALA A 499 28.68 10.53 3.63
N HIS A 500 28.66 11.64 4.37
CA HIS A 500 28.01 12.89 3.94
C HIS A 500 28.65 13.51 2.68
N GLU A 501 29.96 13.35 2.50
CA GLU A 501 30.69 13.90 1.35
C GLU A 501 30.67 12.94 0.15
N LYS A 502 30.67 11.63 0.41
CA LYS A 502 30.66 10.59 -0.63
C LYS A 502 29.28 10.34 -1.23
N LEU A 503 28.21 10.45 -0.41
CA LEU A 503 26.85 10.11 -0.83
C LEU A 503 26.35 10.90 -2.06
N PRO A 504 26.59 12.23 -2.21
CA PRO A 504 26.16 12.98 -3.39
C PRO A 504 26.79 12.51 -4.71
N ASN A 505 27.95 11.84 -4.65
CA ASN A 505 28.68 11.33 -5.82
C ASN A 505 28.43 9.82 -6.03
N TYR A 506 27.62 9.19 -5.20
CA TYR A 506 27.29 7.78 -5.38
C TYR A 506 26.32 7.60 -6.54
N MET A 507 26.62 6.65 -7.41
CA MET A 507 25.74 6.22 -8.49
C MET A 507 25.46 4.73 -8.33
N ASP A 508 24.18 4.38 -8.39
CA ASP A 508 23.77 2.99 -8.41
C ASP A 508 23.84 2.41 -9.84
N GLU A 509 23.53 1.12 -9.99
CA GLU A 509 23.61 0.47 -11.30
C GLU A 509 22.63 1.05 -12.33
N SER A 510 21.42 1.43 -11.91
CA SER A 510 20.46 2.10 -12.76
C SER A 510 21.00 3.47 -13.18
N ASP A 511 21.66 4.22 -12.29
CA ASP A 511 22.24 5.51 -12.64
C ASP A 511 23.37 5.36 -13.68
N TYR A 512 24.27 4.39 -13.52
CA TYR A 512 25.31 4.11 -14.53
C TYR A 512 24.73 3.70 -15.88
N LEU A 513 23.62 2.96 -15.91
CA LEU A 513 22.93 2.61 -17.15
C LEU A 513 22.47 3.86 -17.90
N TYR A 514 21.85 4.83 -17.21
CA TYR A 514 21.27 6.02 -17.86
C TYR A 514 22.27 7.17 -18.06
N GLU A 515 23.45 7.13 -17.42
CA GLU A 515 24.54 8.07 -17.70
C GLU A 515 25.13 7.85 -19.10
N ASP A 516 25.49 6.60 -19.42
CA ASP A 516 25.99 6.20 -20.74
C ASP A 516 25.57 4.76 -21.05
N VAL A 517 24.43 4.61 -21.73
CA VAL A 517 23.88 3.30 -22.11
C VAL A 517 24.87 2.47 -22.94
N PRO A 518 25.50 2.99 -24.02
CA PRO A 518 26.52 2.25 -24.77
C PRO A 518 27.67 1.70 -23.92
N ASP A 519 28.28 2.54 -23.06
CA ASP A 519 29.40 2.13 -22.21
C ASP A 519 28.96 1.11 -21.15
N PHE A 520 27.79 1.30 -20.56
CA PHE A 520 27.21 0.35 -19.61
C PHE A 520 27.03 -1.03 -20.26
N ILE A 521 26.46 -1.09 -21.47
CA ILE A 521 26.26 -2.35 -22.20
C ILE A 521 27.62 -3.00 -22.53
N TYR A 522 28.60 -2.22 -23.00
CA TYR A 522 29.94 -2.75 -23.31
C TYR A 522 30.69 -3.31 -22.09
N LYS A 523 30.53 -2.69 -20.92
CA LYS A 523 31.15 -3.15 -19.67
C LYS A 523 30.48 -4.40 -19.13
N ASN A 524 29.15 -4.45 -19.14
CA ASN A 524 28.37 -5.44 -18.40
C ASN A 524 27.85 -6.62 -19.22
N PHE A 525 27.79 -6.51 -20.56
CA PHE A 525 27.27 -7.56 -21.44
C PHE A 525 28.30 -8.04 -22.47
N PRO A 526 28.27 -9.33 -22.84
CA PRO A 526 29.10 -9.83 -23.93
C PRO A 526 28.66 -9.25 -25.29
N PRO A 527 29.55 -9.26 -26.30
CA PRO A 527 29.20 -8.82 -27.65
C PRO A 527 28.01 -9.61 -28.21
N LEU A 528 26.96 -8.90 -28.64
CA LEU A 528 25.69 -9.48 -29.07
C LEU A 528 25.83 -10.39 -30.31
N PHE A 529 26.61 -9.96 -31.30
CA PHE A 529 26.66 -10.60 -32.63
C PHE A 529 27.68 -11.73 -32.77
N ARG A 530 28.61 -11.89 -31.83
CA ARG A 530 29.76 -12.79 -32.00
C ARG A 530 30.19 -13.41 -30.67
N LYS A 531 29.62 -14.58 -30.32
CA LYS A 531 30.02 -15.36 -29.13
C LYS A 531 31.53 -15.65 -29.09
N ASN A 532 32.16 -15.79 -30.26
CA ASN A 532 33.60 -16.06 -30.41
C ASN A 532 34.50 -14.83 -30.17
N LEU A 533 33.91 -13.62 -30.05
CA LEU A 533 34.63 -12.40 -29.70
C LEU A 533 34.56 -12.07 -28.21
N ARG A 534 34.15 -13.01 -27.36
CA ARG A 534 34.28 -12.83 -25.91
C ARG A 534 35.75 -12.60 -25.59
N SER A 535 36.06 -11.42 -25.06
CA SER A 535 37.41 -11.10 -24.58
C SER A 535 37.87 -12.18 -23.59
N PRO A 536 38.96 -12.91 -23.88
CA PRO A 536 39.42 -14.00 -23.01
C PRO A 536 39.64 -13.48 -21.58
N GLY A 537 38.96 -14.09 -20.61
CA GLY A 537 39.08 -13.74 -19.19
C GLY A 537 38.20 -12.57 -18.70
N LYS A 538 37.48 -11.85 -19.58
CA LYS A 538 36.51 -10.83 -19.14
C LYS A 538 35.23 -11.52 -18.66
N GLN A 539 34.93 -11.40 -17.37
CA GLN A 539 33.65 -11.80 -16.80
C GLN A 539 32.64 -10.67 -17.01
N TYR A 540 31.48 -11.02 -17.54
CA TYR A 540 30.36 -10.10 -17.71
C TYR A 540 29.37 -10.32 -16.57
N LYS A 541 28.78 -9.23 -16.07
CA LYS A 541 27.78 -9.31 -15.00
C LYS A 541 26.48 -9.96 -15.51
N TYR A 542 26.12 -9.69 -16.77
CA TYR A 542 24.90 -10.18 -17.38
C TYR A 542 25.16 -10.96 -18.66
N GLU A 543 24.23 -11.87 -18.96
CA GLU A 543 24.11 -12.57 -20.23
C GLU A 543 22.86 -12.08 -20.97
N TRP A 544 22.90 -12.13 -22.31
CA TRP A 544 21.76 -11.74 -23.14
C TRP A 544 20.63 -12.78 -23.02
N PRO A 545 19.44 -12.41 -22.49
CA PRO A 545 18.38 -13.34 -22.11
C PRO A 545 17.56 -13.80 -23.33
N GLU A 546 16.77 -14.84 -23.20
CA GLU A 546 15.80 -15.22 -24.23
C GLU A 546 14.76 -14.11 -24.42
N TYR A 547 14.20 -13.61 -23.32
CA TYR A 547 13.29 -12.46 -23.32
C TYR A 547 13.95 -11.25 -22.68
N LEU A 548 14.03 -10.16 -23.45
CA LEU A 548 14.53 -8.87 -23.01
C LEU A 548 13.36 -7.89 -22.88
N VAL A 549 13.21 -7.30 -21.69
CA VAL A 549 12.15 -6.31 -21.43
C VAL A 549 12.77 -4.94 -21.19
N ILE A 550 12.30 -3.93 -21.92
CA ILE A 550 12.76 -2.54 -21.83
C ILE A 550 11.59 -1.55 -21.92
N PHE A 551 11.80 -0.30 -21.48
CA PHE A 551 10.90 0.80 -21.83
C PHE A 551 11.22 1.34 -23.23
N GLU A 552 10.21 1.85 -23.91
CA GLU A 552 10.33 2.50 -25.22
C GLU A 552 11.33 3.67 -25.22
N HIS A 553 11.49 4.37 -24.09
CA HIS A 553 12.56 5.35 -23.94
C HIS A 553 13.96 4.79 -24.27
N LEU A 554 14.32 3.61 -23.74
CA LEU A 554 15.62 2.97 -24.01
C LEU A 554 15.74 2.44 -25.44
N LYS A 555 14.62 1.99 -26.03
CA LYS A 555 14.54 1.65 -27.45
C LYS A 555 15.00 2.82 -28.31
N ASN A 556 14.37 3.98 -28.12
CA ASN A 556 14.64 5.17 -28.91
C ASN A 556 16.05 5.75 -28.66
N LEU A 557 16.59 5.56 -27.45
CA LEU A 557 17.90 6.08 -27.08
C LEU A 557 19.07 5.25 -27.62
N TYR A 558 18.99 3.90 -27.57
CA TYR A 558 20.11 3.03 -28.00
C TYR A 558 19.68 1.67 -28.56
N PHE A 559 18.63 1.04 -28.03
CA PHE A 559 18.33 -0.35 -28.38
C PHE A 559 17.85 -0.53 -29.83
N ASP A 560 17.29 0.50 -30.47
CA ASP A 560 16.96 0.45 -31.90
C ASP A 560 18.18 0.24 -32.79
N SER A 561 19.30 0.87 -32.48
CA SER A 561 20.54 0.69 -33.24
C SER A 561 21.25 -0.59 -32.86
N LEU A 562 21.24 -0.95 -31.58
CA LEU A 562 21.87 -2.18 -31.08
C LEU A 562 21.19 -3.45 -31.59
N LEU A 563 19.86 -3.48 -31.64
CA LEU A 563 19.10 -4.70 -31.96
C LEU A 563 18.79 -4.88 -33.45
N LYS A 564 18.98 -3.84 -34.29
CA LYS A 564 18.57 -3.82 -35.71
C LYS A 564 19.05 -5.03 -36.52
N ASP A 565 20.30 -5.43 -36.34
CA ASP A 565 20.94 -6.53 -37.08
C ASP A 565 21.10 -7.80 -36.22
N SER A 566 20.38 -7.86 -35.08
CA SER A 566 20.52 -8.92 -34.08
C SER A 566 19.49 -10.02 -34.26
N THR A 567 19.58 -11.08 -33.46
CA THR A 567 18.57 -12.14 -33.43
C THR A 567 17.33 -11.80 -32.60
N TYR A 568 17.24 -10.58 -32.05
CA TYR A 568 16.06 -10.14 -31.29
C TYR A 568 15.00 -9.54 -32.18
N ILE A 569 13.74 -9.94 -31.95
CA ILE A 569 12.56 -9.33 -32.56
C ILE A 569 11.60 -8.82 -31.48
N GLU A 570 10.93 -7.71 -31.73
CA GLU A 570 9.85 -7.21 -30.86
C GLU A 570 8.65 -8.16 -30.99
N VAL A 571 8.31 -8.88 -29.92
CA VAL A 571 7.19 -9.86 -29.90
C VAL A 571 5.95 -9.29 -29.22
N ALA A 572 6.11 -8.34 -28.31
CA ALA A 572 4.99 -7.71 -27.62
C ALA A 572 5.30 -6.26 -27.22
N ARG A 573 4.24 -5.46 -27.18
CA ARG A 573 4.24 -4.05 -26.74
C ARG A 573 3.02 -3.80 -25.87
N PHE A 574 3.24 -3.26 -24.68
CA PHE A 574 2.19 -2.98 -23.71
C PHE A 574 2.14 -1.50 -23.38
N PHE A 575 0.94 -0.91 -23.55
CA PHE A 575 0.71 0.48 -23.16
C PHE A 575 1.05 0.68 -21.68
N ASN A 576 1.97 1.60 -21.40
CA ASN A 576 2.37 1.89 -20.02
C ASN A 576 1.65 3.12 -19.48
N SER A 577 1.94 4.29 -20.01
CA SER A 577 1.40 5.56 -19.52
C SER A 577 1.45 6.61 -20.62
N PHE A 578 0.54 7.60 -20.57
CA PHE A 578 0.59 8.76 -21.47
C PHE A 578 1.77 9.67 -21.16
N THR A 579 2.06 9.84 -19.86
CA THR A 579 3.15 10.65 -19.35
C THR A 579 3.64 10.02 -18.06
N HIS A 580 4.95 9.98 -17.87
CA HIS A 580 5.56 9.52 -16.64
C HIS A 580 6.42 10.64 -16.04
N TRP A 581 6.45 10.75 -14.71
CA TRP A 581 7.21 11.78 -14.01
C TRP A 581 8.73 11.53 -14.05
N ASP A 582 9.14 10.26 -14.05
CA ASP A 582 10.49 9.81 -14.39
C ASP A 582 10.58 9.58 -15.91
N SER A 583 11.37 10.41 -16.61
CA SER A 583 11.59 10.31 -18.07
C SER A 583 12.15 8.96 -18.51
N ARG A 584 12.86 8.25 -17.62
CA ARG A 584 13.46 6.93 -17.91
C ARG A 584 12.40 5.83 -18.09
N ARG A 585 11.19 6.03 -17.55
CA ARG A 585 10.05 5.09 -17.63
C ARG A 585 8.99 5.53 -18.65
N GLN A 586 9.34 6.46 -19.53
CA GLN A 586 8.39 7.04 -20.49
C GLN A 586 8.18 6.11 -21.70
N GLY A 587 6.95 6.10 -22.21
CA GLY A 587 6.53 5.25 -23.33
C GLY A 587 6.15 3.83 -22.91
N ASP A 588 5.89 2.97 -23.90
CA ASP A 588 5.38 1.61 -23.69
C ASP A 588 6.44 0.65 -23.11
N VAL A 589 5.97 -0.47 -22.55
CA VAL A 589 6.86 -1.60 -22.18
C VAL A 589 6.95 -2.56 -23.35
N LEU A 590 8.17 -2.85 -23.76
CA LEU A 590 8.48 -3.65 -24.94
C LEU A 590 9.11 -4.97 -24.53
N VAL A 591 8.75 -6.03 -25.24
CA VAL A 591 9.34 -7.37 -25.06
C VAL A 591 10.00 -7.78 -26.37
N TYR A 592 11.29 -8.06 -26.29
CA TYR A 592 12.07 -8.63 -27.37
C TYR A 592 12.35 -10.10 -27.07
N GLN A 593 12.17 -10.97 -28.07
CA GLN A 593 12.54 -12.38 -27.97
C GLN A 593 13.71 -12.69 -28.88
N LYS A 594 14.66 -13.45 -28.37
CA LYS A 594 15.79 -13.97 -29.14
C LYS A 594 15.34 -15.15 -29.98
N ILE A 595 15.43 -15.03 -31.30
CA ILE A 595 15.23 -16.15 -32.21
C ILE A 595 16.51 -16.99 -32.20
N ASN A 596 16.40 -18.28 -31.94
CA ASN A 596 17.50 -19.21 -32.19
C ASN A 596 17.61 -19.42 -33.71
N ASP A 597 18.79 -19.17 -34.28
CA ASP A 597 19.11 -19.58 -35.65
C ASP A 597 18.83 -21.08 -35.76
N LYS A 598 17.83 -21.46 -36.56
CA LYS A 598 17.53 -22.86 -36.89
C LYS A 598 18.60 -23.44 -37.83
#